data_AF-A0A350PLM0-F1
#
_entry.id   AF-A0A350PLM0-F1
#
_cell.length_a   1.000
_cell.length_b   1.000
_cell.length_c   1.000
_cell.angle_alpha   90.00
_cell.angle_beta   90.00
_cell.angle_gamma   90.00
#
_symmetry.space_group_name_H-M   'P 1'
#
loop_
_entity.id
_entity.type
_entity.pdbx_description
1 polymer ?
#
loop_
_entity_poly.entity_id
_entity_poly.type
_entity_poly.pdbx_seq_one_letter_code
_entity_poly.pdbx_strand_id
1 'polypeptide(L)'
;YISNEQEEEQDLIDDVVHEVAHSLEAPYGYLIYGDGKLKEEFLSKRKKLYDVLEAEGLNPDMDLFMNTEYNLEMDNYLYKEVGYDRLNFIMNSYNIFTSAYPATSLREYFASGFEYYFLEEPTYLNEICPELFEKIEELHHYDENGN
;
A
#
# COMPACT_ATOMS: atom_id res chain seq x y z
N TYR A 1 -15.33 23.28 13.44
CA TYR A 1 -14.04 23.98 13.61
C TYR A 1 -13.29 23.32 14.76
N ILE A 2 -12.86 22.09 14.50
CA ILE A 2 -11.81 21.33 15.16
C ILE A 2 -11.30 20.53 13.94
N SER A 3 -10.18 20.89 13.32
CA SER A 3 -9.71 20.15 12.13
C SER A 3 -8.19 20.20 11.99
N ASN A 4 -7.56 21.37 12.16
CA ASN A 4 -6.12 21.44 11.88
C ASN A 4 -5.22 20.75 12.93
N GLU A 5 -5.54 20.83 14.23
CA GLU A 5 -4.70 20.16 15.26
C GLU A 5 -4.94 18.64 15.31
N GLN A 6 -6.10 18.17 14.84
CA GLN A 6 -6.44 16.74 14.81
C GLN A 6 -5.86 16.04 13.57
N GLU A 7 -5.82 16.72 12.41
CA GLU A 7 -5.11 16.23 11.22
C GLU A 7 -3.62 16.06 11.52
N GLU A 8 -2.97 17.05 12.16
CA GLU A 8 -1.55 16.92 12.53
C GLU A 8 -1.26 15.81 13.56
N GLU A 9 -2.15 15.56 14.53
CA GLU A 9 -1.99 14.45 15.48
C GLU A 9 -2.26 13.08 14.84
N GLN A 10 -3.24 13.00 13.93
CA GLN A 10 -3.53 11.79 13.18
C GLN A 10 -2.38 11.45 12.22
N ASP A 11 -1.85 12.44 11.49
CA ASP A 11 -0.67 12.27 10.63
C ASP A 11 0.53 11.70 11.41
N LEU A 12 0.73 12.15 12.66
CA LEU A 12 1.78 11.61 13.53
C LEU A 12 1.52 10.16 13.98
N ILE A 13 0.26 9.78 14.21
CA ILE A 13 -0.11 8.39 14.55
C ILE A 13 0.08 7.50 13.33
N ASP A 14 -0.39 7.95 12.17
CA ASP A 14 -0.26 7.27 10.88
C ASP A 14 1.22 7.01 10.59
N ASP A 15 2.07 8.05 10.66
CA ASP A 15 3.52 7.95 10.50
C ASP A 15 4.16 6.93 11.46
N VAL A 16 3.76 6.96 12.74
CA VAL A 16 4.31 6.02 13.74
C VAL A 16 3.93 4.58 13.42
N VAL A 17 2.66 4.32 13.06
CA VAL A 17 2.20 2.97 12.71
C VAL A 17 2.87 2.49 11.42
N HIS A 18 3.06 3.38 10.44
CA HIS A 18 3.74 3.12 9.19
C HIS A 18 5.22 2.72 9.41
N GLU A 19 5.95 3.50 10.21
CA GLU A 19 7.35 3.21 10.54
C GLU A 19 7.50 1.94 11.40
N VAL A 20 6.52 1.66 12.29
CA VAL A 20 6.46 0.38 13.00
C VAL A 20 6.31 -0.77 12.01
N ALA A 21 5.42 -0.66 11.02
CA ALA A 21 5.26 -1.68 9.99
C ALA A 21 6.58 -1.94 9.26
N HIS A 22 7.28 -0.90 8.79
CA HIS A 22 8.59 -1.06 8.17
C HIS A 22 9.62 -1.72 9.09
N SER A 23 9.57 -1.44 10.40
CA SER A 23 10.46 -2.07 11.37
C SER A 23 10.23 -3.57 11.52
N LEU A 24 8.98 -4.04 11.36
CA LEU A 24 8.58 -5.46 11.45
C LEU A 24 9.09 -6.29 10.26
N GLU A 25 9.37 -5.66 9.12
CA GLU A 25 9.93 -6.34 7.95
C GLU A 25 11.31 -6.95 8.22
N ALA A 26 12.10 -6.37 9.14
CA ALA A 26 13.41 -6.91 9.49
C ALA A 26 13.35 -8.26 10.22
N PRO A 27 12.59 -8.41 11.34
CA PRO A 27 12.41 -9.70 12.00
C PRO A 27 11.47 -10.66 11.26
N TYR A 28 10.46 -10.16 10.55
CA TYR A 28 9.39 -10.98 9.98
C TYR A 28 9.33 -11.00 8.46
N GLY A 29 10.35 -10.49 7.75
CA GLY A 29 10.36 -10.39 6.29
C GLY A 29 10.14 -11.72 5.56
N TYR A 30 10.58 -12.85 6.12
CA TYR A 30 10.27 -14.17 5.55
C TYR A 30 8.79 -14.55 5.70
N LEU A 31 8.14 -14.19 6.80
CA LEU A 31 6.70 -14.41 6.99
C LEU A 31 5.89 -13.54 6.03
N ILE A 32 6.28 -12.26 5.90
CA ILE A 32 5.58 -11.26 5.10
C ILE A 32 5.73 -11.54 3.59
N TYR A 33 6.95 -11.86 3.13
CA TYR A 33 7.27 -11.91 1.69
C TYR A 33 7.67 -13.30 1.19
N GLY A 34 7.96 -14.26 2.07
CA GLY A 34 8.66 -15.50 1.72
C GLY A 34 7.86 -16.48 0.85
N ASP A 35 6.53 -16.42 0.91
CA ASP A 35 5.65 -17.22 0.05
C ASP A 35 5.36 -16.57 -1.31
N GLY A 36 5.74 -15.31 -1.49
CA GLY A 36 5.56 -14.54 -2.71
C GLY A 36 4.12 -14.06 -2.96
N LYS A 37 3.13 -14.45 -2.16
CA LYS A 37 1.73 -14.12 -2.44
C LYS A 37 1.45 -12.62 -2.38
N LEU A 38 1.99 -11.94 -1.37
CA LEU A 38 1.86 -10.49 -1.22
C LEU A 38 2.43 -9.75 -2.43
N LYS A 39 3.57 -10.23 -2.94
CA LYS A 39 4.20 -9.69 -4.16
C LYS A 39 3.31 -9.91 -5.39
N GLU A 40 2.70 -11.09 -5.53
CA GLU A 40 1.81 -11.40 -6.65
C GLU A 40 0.56 -10.51 -6.64
N GLU A 41 -0.07 -10.32 -5.47
CA GLU A 41 -1.20 -9.40 -5.28
C GLU A 41 -0.80 -7.96 -5.66
N PHE A 42 0.33 -7.48 -5.14
CA PHE A 42 0.85 -6.14 -5.44
C PHE A 42 1.08 -5.91 -6.94
N LEU A 43 1.76 -6.84 -7.62
CA LEU A 43 2.03 -6.73 -9.05
C LEU A 43 0.75 -6.78 -9.89
N SER A 44 -0.21 -7.65 -9.52
CA SER A 44 -1.52 -7.70 -10.16
C SER A 44 -2.25 -6.36 -10.06
N LYS A 45 -2.22 -5.73 -8.88
CA LYS A 45 -2.80 -4.40 -8.64
C LYS A 45 -2.10 -3.30 -9.42
N ARG A 46 -0.77 -3.30 -9.46
CA ARG A 46 -0.02 -2.34 -10.30
C ARG A 46 -0.29 -2.53 -11.78
N LYS A 47 -0.45 -3.77 -12.24
CA LYS A 47 -0.86 -4.02 -13.62
C LYS A 47 -2.25 -3.46 -13.91
N LYS A 48 -3.21 -3.66 -13.00
CA LYS A 48 -4.54 -3.05 -13.12
C LYS A 48 -4.47 -1.52 -13.16
N LEU A 49 -3.63 -0.90 -12.33
CA LEU A 49 -3.41 0.55 -12.35
C LEU A 49 -2.80 1.01 -13.69
N TYR A 50 -1.78 0.30 -14.19
CA TYR A 50 -1.20 0.56 -15.51
C TYR A 50 -2.29 0.56 -16.58
N ASP A 51 -3.14 -0.48 -16.61
CA ASP A 51 -4.16 -0.64 -17.65
C ASP A 51 -5.20 0.51 -17.60
N VAL A 52 -5.56 0.98 -16.40
CA VAL A 52 -6.44 2.15 -16.23
C VAL A 52 -5.76 3.43 -16.73
N LEU A 53 -4.51 3.69 -16.34
CA LEU A 53 -3.80 4.90 -16.75
C LEU A 53 -3.52 4.93 -18.26
N GLU A 54 -3.22 3.77 -18.87
CA GLU A 54 -3.08 3.61 -20.31
C GLU A 54 -4.41 3.91 -21.03
N ALA A 55 -5.53 3.39 -20.52
CA ALA A 55 -6.86 3.66 -21.06
C ALA A 55 -7.27 5.14 -20.95
N GLU A 56 -6.75 5.84 -19.95
CA GLU A 56 -6.91 7.29 -19.77
C GLU A 56 -5.93 8.13 -20.62
N GLY A 57 -5.03 7.48 -21.37
CA GLY A 57 -4.11 8.12 -22.31
C GLY A 57 -2.80 8.62 -21.70
N LEU A 58 -2.40 8.13 -20.52
CA LEU A 58 -1.22 8.61 -19.76
C LEU A 58 0.11 7.91 -20.11
N ASN A 59 0.14 6.99 -21.09
CA ASN A 59 1.36 6.29 -21.56
C ASN A 59 2.32 5.83 -20.44
N PRO A 60 1.84 5.08 -19.41
CA PRO A 60 2.70 4.58 -18.34
C PRO A 60 3.80 3.64 -18.85
N ASP A 61 4.94 3.57 -18.15
CA ASP A 61 6.01 2.62 -18.44
C ASP A 61 5.75 1.27 -17.73
N MET A 62 5.55 0.21 -18.50
CA MET A 62 5.26 -1.13 -17.97
C MET A 62 6.41 -1.69 -17.12
N ASP A 63 7.67 -1.44 -17.48
CA ASP A 63 8.82 -1.96 -16.74
C ASP A 63 8.93 -1.27 -15.37
N LEU A 64 8.65 0.03 -15.32
CA LEU A 64 8.50 0.74 -14.04
C LEU A 64 7.38 0.11 -13.24
N PHE A 65 6.19 -0.10 -13.80
CA PHE A 65 5.02 -0.66 -13.10
C PHE A 65 5.18 -2.11 -12.63
N MET A 66 6.10 -2.89 -13.20
CA MET A 66 6.37 -4.27 -12.76
C MET A 66 7.55 -4.39 -11.78
N ASN A 67 8.19 -3.29 -11.41
CA ASN A 67 9.25 -3.26 -10.40
C ASN A 67 8.68 -3.11 -8.98
N THR A 68 9.06 -4.00 -8.05
CA THR A 68 8.57 -3.98 -6.66
C THR A 68 9.25 -2.98 -5.76
N GLU A 69 10.46 -2.55 -6.12
CA GLU A 69 11.25 -1.64 -5.31
C GLU A 69 10.82 -0.19 -5.55
N TYR A 70 11.02 0.65 -4.53
CA TYR A 70 10.84 2.09 -4.69
C TYR A 70 11.73 2.60 -5.83
N ASN A 71 11.12 3.37 -6.72
CA ASN A 71 11.80 3.99 -7.83
C ASN A 71 11.37 5.46 -7.93
N LEU A 72 12.34 6.35 -7.87
CA LEU A 72 12.11 7.80 -7.90
C LEU A 72 11.43 8.26 -9.20
N GLU A 73 11.69 7.62 -10.34
CA GLU A 73 11.04 7.93 -11.62
C GLU A 73 9.55 7.56 -11.57
N MET A 74 9.23 6.37 -11.04
CA MET A 74 7.85 5.95 -10.85
C MET A 74 7.11 6.89 -9.90
N ASP A 75 7.70 7.22 -8.76
CA ASP A 75 7.09 8.13 -7.79
C ASP A 75 6.85 9.52 -8.39
N ASN A 76 7.83 10.06 -9.15
CA ASN A 76 7.65 11.30 -9.88
C ASN A 76 6.53 11.21 -10.94
N TYR A 77 6.41 10.10 -11.65
CA TYR A 77 5.33 9.89 -12.60
C TYR A 77 3.96 9.91 -11.90
N LEU A 78 3.81 9.14 -10.82
CA LEU A 78 2.58 9.09 -10.03
C LEU A 78 2.23 10.46 -9.44
N TYR A 79 3.20 11.16 -8.85
CA TYR A 79 2.99 12.43 -8.17
C TYR A 79 2.82 13.61 -9.13
N LYS A 80 3.73 13.77 -10.11
CA LYS A 80 3.81 14.99 -10.94
C LYS A 80 3.03 14.89 -12.25
N GLU A 81 2.99 13.70 -12.86
CA GLU A 81 2.31 13.53 -14.15
C GLU A 81 0.85 13.14 -13.97
N VAL A 82 0.58 12.15 -13.12
CA VAL A 82 -0.81 11.73 -12.84
C VAL A 82 -1.47 12.63 -11.80
N GLY A 83 -0.77 12.90 -10.69
CA GLY A 83 -1.29 13.66 -9.56
C GLY A 83 -1.98 12.75 -8.53
N TYR A 84 -1.65 12.93 -7.24
CA TYR A 84 -2.20 12.11 -6.17
C TYR A 84 -3.72 12.24 -6.01
N ASP A 85 -4.31 13.41 -6.29
CA ASP A 85 -5.77 13.56 -6.29
C ASP A 85 -6.45 12.63 -7.32
N ARG A 86 -5.90 12.59 -8.55
CA ARG A 86 -6.41 11.72 -9.62
C ARG A 86 -6.15 10.25 -9.31
N LEU A 87 -4.97 9.93 -8.78
CA LEU A 87 -4.66 8.56 -8.37
C LEU A 87 -5.60 8.07 -7.29
N ASN A 88 -5.81 8.85 -6.22
CA ASN A 88 -6.75 8.50 -5.16
C ASN A 88 -8.17 8.28 -5.71
N PHE A 89 -8.62 9.12 -6.65
CA PHE A 89 -9.90 8.91 -7.32
C PHE A 89 -9.94 7.58 -8.09
N ILE A 90 -8.90 7.24 -8.85
CA ILE A 90 -8.78 5.98 -9.58
C ILE A 90 -8.75 4.79 -8.61
N MET A 91 -7.91 4.83 -7.57
CA MET A 91 -7.76 3.74 -6.61
C MET A 91 -9.10 3.38 -5.97
N ASN A 92 -9.84 4.40 -5.52
CA ASN A 92 -11.15 4.22 -4.90
C ASN A 92 -12.21 3.77 -5.91
N SER A 93 -12.23 4.33 -7.12
CA SER A 93 -13.23 3.98 -8.14
C SER A 93 -13.10 2.54 -8.64
N TYR A 94 -11.87 2.02 -8.67
CA TYR A 94 -11.57 0.69 -9.19
C TYR A 94 -11.20 -0.32 -8.10
N ASN A 95 -11.20 0.06 -6.82
CA ASN A 95 -10.77 -0.76 -5.68
C ASN A 95 -9.39 -1.40 -5.95
N ILE A 96 -8.37 -0.57 -6.23
CA ILE A 96 -7.01 -1.06 -6.55
C ILE A 96 -6.14 -1.09 -5.30
N PHE A 97 -6.00 0.05 -4.62
CA PHE A 97 -5.26 0.24 -3.38
C PHE A 97 -6.10 1.08 -2.42
N THR A 98 -5.72 1.14 -1.14
CA THR A 98 -6.37 2.00 -0.12
C THR A 98 -6.13 3.50 -0.38
N SER A 99 -4.98 3.85 -0.97
CA SER A 99 -4.62 5.20 -1.39
C SER A 99 -3.55 5.17 -2.50
N ALA A 100 -3.03 6.32 -2.92
CA ALA A 100 -2.01 6.43 -3.97
C ALA A 100 -0.63 5.89 -3.55
N TYR A 101 -0.22 6.14 -2.31
CA TYR A 101 1.12 5.81 -1.79
C TYR A 101 1.46 4.30 -1.81
N PRO A 102 0.55 3.36 -1.47
CA PRO A 102 0.80 1.93 -1.57
C PRO A 102 1.24 1.44 -2.96
N ALA A 103 1.01 2.19 -4.04
CA ALA A 103 1.43 1.80 -5.39
C ALA A 103 2.95 1.96 -5.63
N THR A 104 3.64 2.77 -4.83
CA THR A 104 5.03 3.19 -5.08
C THR A 104 6.04 2.06 -4.89
N SER A 105 5.85 1.18 -3.90
CA SER A 105 6.70 0.02 -3.65
C SER A 105 5.95 -1.07 -2.90
N LEU A 106 6.48 -2.30 -2.92
CA LEU A 106 5.92 -3.42 -2.14
C LEU A 106 6.03 -3.20 -0.62
N ARG A 107 7.03 -2.43 -0.19
CA ARG A 107 7.24 -2.10 1.22
C ARG A 107 6.22 -1.05 1.68
N GLU A 108 6.01 0.00 0.89
CA GLU A 108 4.94 0.97 1.15
C GLU A 108 3.56 0.29 1.09
N TYR A 109 3.37 -0.68 0.18
CA TYR A 109 2.13 -1.44 0.11
C TYR A 109 1.83 -2.19 1.41
N PHE A 110 2.84 -2.85 1.98
CA PHE A 110 2.72 -3.50 3.27
C PHE A 110 2.47 -2.50 4.39
N ALA A 111 3.27 -1.44 4.49
CA ALA A 111 3.20 -0.47 5.56
C ALA A 111 1.89 0.34 5.56
N SER A 112 1.45 0.84 4.40
CA SER A 112 0.13 1.49 4.26
C SER A 112 -1.02 0.52 4.52
N GLY A 113 -0.86 -0.76 4.19
CA GLY A 113 -1.82 -1.79 4.53
C GLY A 113 -1.96 -2.01 6.04
N PHE A 114 -0.82 -2.10 6.71
CA PHE A 114 -0.72 -2.27 8.15
C PHE A 114 -1.34 -1.07 8.88
N GLU A 115 -0.98 0.14 8.49
CA GLU A 115 -1.58 1.39 8.95
C GLU A 115 -3.11 1.36 8.81
N TYR A 116 -3.61 1.08 7.60
CA TYR A 116 -5.05 1.00 7.33
C TYR A 116 -5.76 -0.06 8.18
N TYR A 117 -5.12 -1.21 8.41
CA TYR A 117 -5.67 -2.27 9.25
C TYR A 117 -5.90 -1.80 10.70
N PHE A 118 -4.96 -1.05 11.28
CA PHE A 118 -5.04 -0.63 12.69
C PHE A 118 -5.83 0.66 12.92
N LEU A 119 -5.88 1.54 11.92
CA LEU A 119 -6.41 2.91 12.09
C LEU A 119 -7.74 3.14 11.37
N GLU A 120 -8.10 2.29 10.40
CA GLU A 120 -9.29 2.46 9.55
C GLU A 120 -10.23 1.23 9.62
N GLU A 121 -10.65 0.69 8.47
CA GLU A 121 -11.65 -0.37 8.34
C GLU A 121 -11.03 -1.68 7.82
N PRO A 122 -10.54 -2.59 8.70
CA PRO A 122 -9.87 -3.83 8.30
C PRO A 122 -10.72 -4.72 7.37
N THR A 123 -12.05 -4.66 7.49
CA THR A 123 -12.95 -5.45 6.65
C THR A 123 -12.88 -5.03 5.18
N TYR A 124 -12.78 -3.73 4.90
CA TYR A 124 -12.59 -3.23 3.54
C TYR A 124 -11.22 -3.60 2.98
N LEU A 125 -10.17 -3.56 3.82
CA LEU A 125 -8.84 -4.01 3.42
C LEU A 125 -8.86 -5.48 2.95
N ASN A 126 -9.54 -6.37 3.69
CA ASN A 126 -9.69 -7.76 3.28
C ASN A 126 -10.46 -7.93 1.96
N GLU A 127 -11.46 -7.09 1.71
CA GLU A 127 -12.22 -7.12 0.45
C GLU A 127 -11.37 -6.75 -0.77
N ILE A 128 -10.52 -5.72 -0.64
CA ILE A 128 -9.75 -5.22 -1.77
C ILE A 128 -8.34 -5.81 -1.86
N CYS A 129 -7.70 -6.15 -0.74
CA CYS A 129 -6.32 -6.60 -0.59
C CYS A 129 -6.24 -7.83 0.35
N PRO A 130 -6.86 -8.97 -0.01
CA PRO A 130 -6.97 -10.13 0.88
C PRO A 130 -5.62 -10.74 1.29
N GLU A 131 -4.62 -10.77 0.41
CA GLU A 131 -3.31 -11.36 0.76
C GLU A 131 -2.56 -10.47 1.75
N LEU A 132 -2.57 -9.15 1.53
CA LEU A 132 -2.06 -8.16 2.50
C LEU A 132 -2.77 -8.27 3.86
N PHE A 133 -4.10 -8.39 3.88
CA PHE A 133 -4.86 -8.61 5.11
C PHE A 133 -4.44 -9.90 5.81
N GLU A 134 -4.33 -11.02 5.08
CA GLU A 134 -3.88 -12.31 5.63
C GLU A 134 -2.47 -12.19 6.23
N LYS A 135 -1.55 -11.45 5.61
CA LYS A 135 -0.20 -11.23 6.16
C LYS A 135 -0.19 -10.42 7.45
N ILE A 136 -1.06 -9.43 7.59
CA ILE A 136 -1.17 -8.65 8.81
C ILE A 136 -1.79 -9.50 9.93
N GLU A 137 -2.81 -10.31 9.62
CA GLU A 137 -3.38 -11.28 10.57
C GLU A 137 -2.34 -12.32 11.01
N GLU A 138 -1.59 -12.90 10.08
CA GLU A 138 -0.52 -13.86 10.39
C GLU A 138 0.49 -13.27 11.38
N LEU A 139 0.91 -12.01 11.19
CA LEU A 139 1.78 -11.29 12.12
C LEU A 139 1.13 -11.08 13.48
N HIS A 140 -0.13 -10.63 13.52
CA HIS A 140 -0.86 -10.37 14.76
C HIS A 140 -1.00 -11.65 15.60
N HIS A 141 -1.25 -12.80 14.97
CA HIS A 141 -1.39 -14.09 15.68
C HIS A 141 -0.04 -14.78 15.97
N TYR A 142 1.03 -14.40 15.27
CA TYR A 142 2.38 -14.94 15.49
C TYR A 142 2.93 -14.50 16.86
N ASP A 143 2.77 -13.22 17.20
CA ASP A 143 3.22 -12.67 18.49
C ASP A 143 2.43 -13.24 19.69
N GLU A 144 1.16 -13.63 19.50
CA GLU A 144 0.33 -14.24 20.57
C GLU A 144 0.74 -15.69 20.90
N ASN A 145 1.33 -16.40 19.95
CA ASN A 145 1.68 -17.82 20.09
C ASN A 145 3.17 -18.09 20.32
N GLY A 146 3.94 -17.04 20.60
CA GLY A 146 5.36 -17.01 20.98
C GLY A 146 6.11 -18.34 20.92
N ASN A 147 6.83 -18.54 19.81
CA ASN A 147 8.00 -19.42 19.75
C ASN A 147 9.25 -18.56 19.54
#